data_AF-A0A0N4UIQ3-F1
#
_entry.id   AF-A0A0N4UIQ3-F1
#
_cell.length_a   1.000
_cell.length_b   1.000
_cell.length_c   1.000
_cell.angle_alpha   90.00
_cell.angle_beta   90.00
_cell.angle_gamma   90.00
#
_symmetry.space_group_name_H-M   'P 1'
#
loop_
_entity.id
_entity.type
_entity.pdbx_description
1 polymer ?
#
loop_
_entity_poly.entity_id
_entity_poly.type
_entity_poly.pdbx_seq_one_letter_code
_entity_poly.pdbx_strand_id
1 'polypeptide(L)'
;MKQSLVQLRFRKFCILPIGKLYGNYRLLSLSLEYRSVIRSTRLLLYNNDLDETLKTYELIWSLVEIIFMKSHDSSIVIDLITWARLCFPFTYYVDEISPCLRQSKIRSLDKRIFWQQIAYFLLSGLFKNAITMLETYGQIADDEAVRKLADEIRDLCMEKYFESNRDAEMIALLLSGDQETLLSLSHLVDNWFELVPAYALFIRPYAALSDLHEIAKTCANICGCNDHPIDDIISSLFSLDAPRALQNIARASADWWLAAHLADLLQKADNRTTTVFGVDIRQHLLVDYALSLFSYSGLWQISFDYLKECGSDGFEKLELLIPAVPLNSDITAIKLNDLCLDLGLNHLCADINKAMAYRMLRHKEWGSALTWALRSVDTSLHSAIADYILHFCPPEVISSIAVLEQMSEIMLKTPALVFLHEYRKFQNLLRDGDKTEAVNLLVTLIIYDFAPDKFRANLFNDLITILNLDCGVVNKERTMQVLQYLAINSTSEKRLDEENMDILTSEQLQVNILRQALLKNLLTAVIS
;
A
#
# COMPACT_ATOMS: atom_id res chain seq x y z
N MET A 1 -10.30 5.87 7.62
CA MET A 1 -10.25 6.84 6.50
C MET A 1 -9.12 7.86 6.63
N LYS A 2 -8.91 8.51 7.80
CA LYS A 2 -7.80 9.48 7.95
C LYS A 2 -6.42 8.81 7.99
N GLN A 3 -6.26 7.71 8.73
CA GLN A 3 -5.01 6.90 8.68
C GLN A 3 -4.71 6.40 7.27
N SER A 4 -5.71 5.89 6.53
CA SER A 4 -5.51 5.50 5.14
C SER A 4 -5.11 6.67 4.24
N LEU A 5 -5.58 7.89 4.48
CA LEU A 5 -5.15 9.10 3.76
C LEU A 5 -3.68 9.46 4.03
N VAL A 6 -3.24 9.32 5.28
CA VAL A 6 -1.83 9.49 5.69
C VAL A 6 -0.97 8.45 4.98
N GLN A 7 -1.34 7.18 5.07
CA GLN A 7 -0.66 6.07 4.38
C GLN A 7 -0.66 6.24 2.84
N LEU A 8 -1.77 6.72 2.27
CA LEU A 8 -1.90 7.06 0.84
C LEU A 8 -0.91 8.14 0.40
N ARG A 9 -0.61 9.13 1.24
CA ARG A 9 0.40 10.15 0.93
C ARG A 9 1.81 9.62 1.02
N PHE A 10 2.06 8.69 1.93
CA PHE A 10 3.34 8.00 2.03
C PHE A 10 3.56 6.96 0.93
N ARG A 11 2.55 6.62 0.12
CA ARG A 11 2.69 5.73 -1.06
C ARG A 11 3.81 6.11 -2.01
N LYS A 12 4.16 7.40 -2.10
CA LYS A 12 5.24 7.86 -2.99
C LYS A 12 6.61 7.34 -2.59
N PHE A 13 6.77 6.91 -1.34
CA PHE A 13 8.00 6.30 -0.89
C PHE A 13 7.91 4.79 -1.08
N CYS A 14 8.26 4.35 -2.30
CA CYS A 14 8.67 2.97 -2.51
C CYS A 14 9.95 2.72 -1.70
N ILE A 15 10.06 1.55 -1.07
CA ILE A 15 11.31 1.09 -0.47
C ILE A 15 12.42 1.28 -1.49
N LEU A 16 13.51 1.94 -1.10
CA LEU A 16 14.68 1.97 -1.97
C LEU A 16 15.28 0.55 -2.01
N PRO A 17 15.64 0.03 -3.20
CA PRO A 17 16.13 -1.34 -3.35
C PRO A 17 17.21 -1.71 -2.34
N ILE A 18 17.12 -2.92 -1.77
CA ILE A 18 18.13 -3.46 -0.86
C ILE A 18 19.52 -3.42 -1.52
N GLY A 19 20.55 -3.07 -0.75
CA GLY A 19 21.95 -3.19 -1.15
C GLY A 19 22.56 -1.99 -1.87
N LYS A 20 21.80 -0.91 -2.11
CA LYS A 20 22.40 0.38 -2.52
C LYS A 20 22.72 1.20 -1.28
N LEU A 21 24.00 1.28 -0.92
CA LEU A 21 24.49 2.33 -0.05
C LEU A 21 24.37 3.66 -0.79
N TYR A 22 23.65 4.60 -0.20
CA TYR A 22 23.49 5.95 -0.73
C TYR A 22 24.57 6.82 -0.10
N GLY A 23 25.25 7.65 -0.90
CA GLY A 23 26.13 8.67 -0.33
C GLY A 23 25.34 9.60 0.61
N ASN A 24 25.96 10.05 1.70
CA ASN A 24 25.30 10.81 2.79
C ASN A 24 24.37 11.93 2.28
N TYR A 25 24.79 12.68 1.25
CA TYR A 25 23.98 13.75 0.66
C TYR A 25 22.64 13.26 0.10
N ARG A 26 22.64 12.12 -0.61
CA ARG A 26 21.43 11.55 -1.19
C ARG A 26 20.52 10.94 -0.13
N LEU A 27 21.10 10.34 0.91
CA LEU A 27 20.34 9.84 2.05
C LEU A 27 19.64 10.99 2.79
N LEU A 28 20.37 12.06 3.08
CA LEU A 28 19.81 13.24 3.74
C LEU A 28 18.72 13.90 2.88
N SER A 29 18.92 14.02 1.57
CA SER A 29 17.89 14.53 0.65
C SER A 29 16.61 13.71 0.73
N LEU A 30 16.72 12.37 0.74
CA LEU A 30 15.55 11.50 0.87
C LEU A 30 14.87 11.66 2.23
N SER A 31 15.66 11.73 3.31
CA SER A 31 15.13 11.97 4.66
C SER A 31 14.32 13.28 4.73
N LEU A 32 14.81 14.35 4.09
CA LEU A 32 14.11 15.62 3.99
C LEU A 32 12.81 15.53 3.17
N GLU A 33 12.75 14.67 2.14
CA GLU A 33 11.51 14.41 1.40
C GLU A 33 10.46 13.77 2.31
N TYR A 34 10.83 12.77 3.12
CA TYR A 34 9.92 12.16 4.11
C TYR A 34 9.37 13.21 5.08
N ARG A 35 10.24 14.05 5.64
CA ARG A 35 9.82 15.13 6.55
C ARG A 35 8.93 16.16 5.88
N SER A 36 9.19 16.50 4.61
CA SER A 36 8.31 17.36 3.82
C SER A 36 6.91 16.77 3.69
N VAL A 37 6.80 15.45 3.49
CA VAL A 37 5.49 14.78 3.45
C VAL A 37 4.81 14.78 4.81
N ILE A 38 5.53 14.54 5.91
CA ILE A 38 4.99 14.69 7.29
C ILE A 38 4.39 16.09 7.46
N ARG A 39 5.16 17.15 7.18
CA ARG A 39 4.71 18.55 7.30
C ARG A 39 3.52 18.87 6.42
N SER A 40 3.56 18.48 5.14
CA SER A 40 2.47 18.71 4.21
C SER A 40 1.17 18.00 4.62
N THR A 41 1.29 16.90 5.35
CA THR A 41 0.16 16.11 5.86
C THR A 41 -0.40 16.75 7.12
N ARG A 42 0.46 17.25 8.02
CA ARG A 42 0.07 18.06 9.19
C ARG A 42 -0.77 19.27 8.79
N LEU A 43 -0.35 20.00 7.75
CA LEU A 43 -1.10 21.17 7.24
C LEU A 43 -2.54 20.84 6.81
N LEU A 44 -2.83 19.59 6.43
CA LEU A 44 -4.19 19.16 6.10
C LEU A 44 -5.00 18.67 7.29
N LEU A 45 -4.35 18.36 8.41
CA LEU A 45 -4.96 17.71 9.57
C LEU A 45 -5.10 18.65 10.78
N TYR A 46 -4.97 19.96 10.57
CA TYR A 46 -4.97 21.00 11.62
C TYR A 46 -5.98 20.72 12.74
N ASN A 47 -5.47 20.68 13.99
CA ASN A 47 -6.21 20.41 15.25
C ASN A 47 -6.88 19.03 15.35
N ASN A 48 -6.18 17.97 14.98
CA ASN A 48 -6.64 16.59 15.09
C ASN A 48 -5.59 15.76 15.83
N ASP A 49 -5.97 14.67 16.50
CA ASP A 49 -5.05 13.81 17.27
C ASP A 49 -3.86 13.32 16.41
N LEU A 50 -4.10 13.12 15.11
CA LEU A 50 -3.05 12.77 14.15
C LEU A 50 -2.00 13.87 13.95
N ASP A 51 -2.31 15.15 14.15
CA ASP A 51 -1.30 16.22 14.08
C ASP A 51 -0.31 16.11 15.24
N GLU A 52 -0.76 15.79 16.45
CA GLU A 52 0.14 15.56 17.59
C GLU A 52 1.05 14.34 17.37
N THR A 53 0.50 13.25 16.83
CA THR A 53 1.30 12.10 16.41
C THR A 53 2.35 12.49 15.36
N LEU A 54 1.98 13.27 14.35
CA LEU A 54 2.90 13.69 13.31
C LEU A 54 3.94 14.72 13.79
N LYS A 55 3.61 15.56 14.78
CA LYS A 55 4.59 16.42 15.49
C LYS A 55 5.63 15.57 16.19
N THR A 56 5.19 14.53 16.88
CA THR A 56 6.07 13.55 17.55
C THR A 56 6.96 12.85 16.52
N TYR A 57 6.42 12.47 15.36
CA TYR A 57 7.20 11.85 14.29
C TYR A 57 8.26 12.81 13.75
N GLU A 58 7.91 14.08 13.54
CA GLU A 58 8.87 15.08 13.08
C GLU A 58 9.98 15.34 14.09
N LEU A 59 9.66 15.39 15.39
CA LEU A 59 10.63 15.54 16.49
C LEU A 59 11.65 14.40 16.47
N ILE A 60 11.16 13.15 16.49
CA ILE A 60 12.00 11.94 16.50
C ILE A 60 12.84 11.87 15.22
N TRP A 61 12.21 12.04 14.06
CA TRP A 61 12.87 11.91 12.77
C TRP A 61 14.00 12.94 12.61
N SER A 62 13.74 14.19 12.96
CA SER A 62 14.74 15.25 12.86
C SER A 62 15.92 15.06 13.82
N LEU A 63 15.70 14.44 14.98
CA LEU A 63 16.78 14.05 15.88
C LEU A 63 17.61 12.90 15.31
N VAL A 64 16.97 11.90 14.70
CA VAL A 64 17.67 10.80 14.01
C VAL A 64 18.55 11.33 12.87
N GLU A 65 18.05 12.29 12.08
CA GLU A 65 18.84 12.94 11.02
C GLU A 65 20.13 13.55 11.58
N ILE A 66 20.04 14.24 12.72
CA ILE A 66 21.17 14.93 13.35
C ILE A 66 22.19 13.94 13.90
N ILE A 67 21.72 12.86 14.53
CA ILE A 67 22.60 11.92 15.24
C ILE A 67 23.26 10.93 14.28
N PHE A 68 22.52 10.44 13.27
CA PHE A 68 22.96 9.29 12.46
C PHE A 68 23.18 9.57 10.97
N MET A 69 22.70 10.69 10.42
CA MET A 69 22.72 10.92 8.96
C MET A 69 23.54 12.13 8.51
N LYS A 70 23.55 13.22 9.27
CA LYS A 70 24.33 14.42 8.92
C LYS A 70 25.83 14.11 8.94
N SER A 71 26.57 14.60 7.94
CA SER A 71 28.02 14.71 8.08
C SER A 71 28.27 15.77 9.16
N HIS A 72 28.95 15.39 10.24
CA HIS A 72 29.24 16.27 11.38
C HIS A 72 30.33 17.31 11.04
N ASP A 73 30.19 17.97 9.89
CA ASP A 73 30.99 19.12 9.49
C ASP A 73 30.65 20.35 10.37
N SER A 74 29.45 20.36 10.96
CA SER A 74 29.01 21.28 12.01
C SER A 74 29.12 20.67 13.41
N SER A 75 29.30 21.54 14.41
CA SER A 75 29.19 21.13 15.82
C SER A 75 27.79 20.60 16.12
N ILE A 76 27.71 19.46 16.81
CA ILE A 76 26.45 18.86 17.29
C ILE A 76 25.62 19.85 18.12
N VAL A 77 26.28 20.76 18.83
CA VAL A 77 25.62 21.81 19.62
C VAL A 77 24.79 22.73 18.72
N ILE A 78 25.33 23.11 17.57
CA ILE A 78 24.63 23.96 16.58
C ILE A 78 23.46 23.20 15.98
N ASP A 79 23.63 21.91 15.70
CA ASP A 79 22.58 21.07 15.17
C ASP A 79 21.43 20.88 16.17
N LEU A 80 21.73 20.68 17.45
CA LEU A 80 20.72 20.58 18.52
C LEU A 80 19.95 21.88 18.72
N ILE A 81 20.61 23.04 18.67
CA ILE A 81 19.92 24.34 18.74
C ILE A 81 19.02 24.55 17.52
N THR A 82 19.47 24.12 16.33
CA THR A 82 18.65 24.17 15.12
C THR A 82 17.44 23.26 15.22
N TRP A 83 17.60 22.07 15.82
CA TRP A 83 16.50 21.16 16.14
C TRP A 83 15.51 21.73 17.15
N ALA A 84 16.00 22.37 18.20
CA ALA A 84 15.18 22.99 19.24
C ALA A 84 14.24 24.05 18.65
N ARG A 85 14.79 24.95 17.81
CA ARG A 85 14.02 26.00 17.12
C ARG A 85 12.95 25.46 16.18
N LEU A 86 13.18 24.26 15.67
CA LEU A 86 12.28 23.61 14.74
C LEU A 86 11.14 22.88 15.44
N CYS A 87 11.43 22.22 16.58
CA CYS A 87 10.49 21.31 17.20
C CYS A 87 9.73 21.92 18.39
N PHE A 88 10.31 22.92 19.06
CA PHE A 88 9.74 23.46 20.30
C PHE A 88 9.16 24.86 20.10
N PRO A 89 7.95 25.16 20.62
CA PRO A 89 7.32 26.46 20.43
C PRO A 89 7.84 27.50 21.44
N PHE A 90 9.08 27.96 21.30
CA PHE A 90 9.70 28.96 22.21
C PHE A 90 9.20 30.41 22.04
N THR A 91 8.00 30.62 21.50
CA THR A 91 7.46 31.95 21.15
C THR A 91 6.05 32.19 21.69
N TYR A 92 5.69 31.51 22.78
CA TYR A 92 4.34 31.51 23.35
C TYR A 92 3.73 32.87 23.59
N TYR A 93 4.54 33.84 24.06
CA TYR A 93 4.03 35.11 24.55
C TYR A 93 4.36 36.30 23.64
N VAL A 94 4.98 36.05 22.49
CA VAL A 94 5.49 37.11 21.60
C VAL A 94 4.35 38.02 21.16
N ASP A 95 3.19 37.47 20.83
CA ASP A 95 2.03 38.23 20.34
C ASP A 95 1.30 38.99 21.46
N GLU A 96 1.32 38.48 22.70
CA GLU A 96 0.77 39.16 23.88
C GLU A 96 1.67 40.32 24.33
N ILE A 97 2.99 40.13 24.24
CA ILE A 97 3.97 41.11 24.70
C ILE A 97 4.19 42.22 23.67
N SER A 98 4.28 41.89 22.38
CA SER A 98 4.62 42.85 21.32
C SER A 98 3.74 44.13 21.30
N PRO A 99 2.41 44.05 21.51
CA PRO A 99 1.55 45.23 21.60
C PRO A 99 1.81 46.11 22.83
N CYS A 100 2.35 45.53 23.91
CA CYS A 100 2.63 46.21 25.18
C CYS A 100 3.99 46.91 25.19
N LEU A 101 4.91 46.54 24.30
CA LEU A 101 6.21 47.20 24.08
C LEU A 101 6.05 48.53 23.31
N ARG A 102 5.20 49.42 23.83
CA ARG A 102 5.00 50.79 23.35
C ARG A 102 4.96 51.72 24.56
N GLN A 103 5.47 52.95 24.43
CA GLN A 103 5.53 53.92 25.53
C GLN A 103 4.21 54.11 26.28
N SER A 104 3.09 54.04 25.57
CA SER A 104 1.75 54.19 26.15
C SER A 104 1.22 52.97 26.89
N LYS A 105 1.77 51.77 26.67
CA LYS A 105 1.27 50.50 27.21
C LYS A 105 2.26 49.72 28.06
N ILE A 106 3.53 50.16 28.16
CA ILE A 106 4.54 49.40 28.92
C ILE A 106 4.15 49.15 30.39
N ARG A 107 3.37 50.06 31.00
CA ARG A 107 2.87 49.90 32.37
C ARG A 107 1.88 48.74 32.54
N SER A 108 1.25 48.29 31.47
CA SER A 108 0.35 47.11 31.48
C SER A 108 1.05 45.82 31.10
N LEU A 109 2.37 45.85 30.85
CA LEU A 109 3.13 44.64 30.53
C LEU A 109 3.23 43.75 31.77
N ASP A 110 2.84 42.48 31.61
CA ASP A 110 3.16 41.46 32.61
C ASP A 110 4.66 41.15 32.53
N LYS A 111 5.41 41.62 33.53
CA LYS A 111 6.86 41.43 33.62
C LYS A 111 7.25 39.96 33.69
N ARG A 112 6.44 39.10 34.33
CA ARG A 112 6.73 37.67 34.43
C ARG A 112 6.70 37.03 33.05
N ILE A 113 5.63 37.31 32.30
CA ILE A 113 5.45 36.81 30.93
C ILE A 113 6.56 37.34 30.01
N PHE A 114 6.94 38.62 30.15
CA PHE A 114 8.06 39.21 29.42
C PHE A 114 9.37 38.43 29.62
N TRP A 115 9.78 38.22 30.87
CA TRP A 115 11.04 37.53 31.17
C TRP A 115 10.99 36.05 30.80
N GLN A 116 9.84 35.39 30.91
CA GLN A 116 9.66 34.02 30.40
C GLN A 116 9.90 33.95 28.89
N GLN A 117 9.42 34.93 28.12
CA GLN A 117 9.68 34.97 26.67
C GLN A 117 11.16 35.21 26.34
N ILE A 118 11.86 36.03 27.15
CA ILE A 118 13.31 36.18 27.00
C ILE A 118 14.02 34.85 27.30
N ALA A 119 13.66 34.16 28.38
CA ALA A 119 14.21 32.84 28.69
C ALA A 119 14.00 31.84 27.56
N TYR A 120 12.80 31.81 26.96
CA TYR A 120 12.52 30.97 25.78
C TYR A 120 13.38 31.32 24.56
N PHE A 121 13.62 32.61 24.30
CA PHE A 121 14.56 33.01 23.24
C PHE A 121 15.99 32.56 23.53
N LEU A 122 16.43 32.57 24.77
CA LEU A 122 17.78 32.11 25.14
C LEU A 122 17.91 30.59 25.07
N LEU A 123 16.94 29.83 25.59
CA LEU A 123 16.91 28.37 25.53
C LEU A 123 16.92 27.85 24.08
N SER A 124 16.31 28.60 23.16
CA SER A 124 16.29 28.31 21.71
C SER A 124 17.48 28.89 20.93
N GLY A 125 18.41 29.57 21.61
CA GLY A 125 19.52 30.28 21.00
C GLY A 125 19.12 31.43 20.07
N LEU A 126 17.88 31.94 20.13
CA LEU A 126 17.38 33.08 19.37
C LEU A 126 17.87 34.42 19.96
N PHE A 127 19.19 34.54 20.14
CA PHE A 127 19.84 35.68 20.81
C PHE A 127 19.46 37.03 20.21
N LYS A 128 19.36 37.14 18.89
CA LYS A 128 18.93 38.39 18.23
C LYS A 128 17.54 38.82 18.68
N ASN A 129 16.60 37.89 18.80
CA ASN A 129 15.23 38.22 19.23
C ASN A 129 15.22 38.65 20.70
N ALA A 130 15.97 37.96 21.57
CA ALA A 130 16.14 38.34 22.96
C ALA A 130 16.73 39.76 23.09
N ILE A 131 17.83 40.03 22.40
CA ILE A 131 18.51 41.35 22.42
C ILE A 131 17.56 42.44 21.95
N THR A 132 16.93 42.30 20.78
CA THR A 132 16.02 43.33 20.25
C THR A 132 14.84 43.60 21.19
N MET A 133 14.31 42.56 21.84
CA MET A 133 13.21 42.71 22.79
C MET A 133 13.64 43.41 24.09
N LEU A 134 14.85 43.10 24.59
CA LEU A 134 15.45 43.76 25.75
C LEU A 134 15.81 45.22 25.46
N GLU A 135 16.39 45.52 24.29
CA GLU A 135 16.69 46.90 23.85
C GLU A 135 15.41 47.74 23.80
N THR A 136 14.36 47.20 23.19
CA THR A 136 13.06 47.86 23.08
C THR A 136 12.46 48.12 24.46
N TYR A 137 12.49 47.12 25.35
CA TYR A 137 11.99 47.30 26.72
C TYR A 137 12.83 48.32 27.50
N GLY A 138 14.16 48.23 27.47
CA GLY A 138 15.06 49.12 28.20
C GLY A 138 14.95 50.59 27.75
N GLN A 139 14.77 50.84 26.44
CA GLN A 139 14.52 52.18 25.91
C GLN A 139 13.17 52.75 26.39
N ILE A 140 12.13 51.93 26.42
CA ILE A 140 10.77 52.38 26.74
C ILE A 140 10.57 52.52 28.27
N ALA A 141 11.14 51.59 29.05
CA ALA A 141 11.06 51.54 30.51
C ALA A 141 12.03 52.49 31.21
N ASP A 142 13.00 53.04 30.49
CA ASP A 142 14.17 53.74 31.03
C ASP A 142 14.92 52.92 32.10
N ASP A 143 14.99 51.60 31.86
CA ASP A 143 15.67 50.67 32.75
C ASP A 143 17.13 50.53 32.31
N GLU A 144 18.01 51.29 32.96
CA GLU A 144 19.44 51.31 32.70
C GLU A 144 20.07 49.91 32.82
N ALA A 145 19.62 49.07 33.76
CA ALA A 145 20.16 47.73 33.94
C ALA A 145 19.78 46.83 32.76
N VAL A 146 18.57 46.96 32.22
CA VAL A 146 18.15 46.18 31.04
C VAL A 146 18.81 46.68 29.76
N ARG A 147 19.02 48.00 29.61
CA ARG A 147 19.82 48.55 28.49
C ARG A 147 21.25 48.03 28.53
N LYS A 148 21.89 48.08 29.71
CA LYS A 148 23.21 47.49 29.92
C LYS A 148 23.23 46.00 29.68
N LEU A 149 22.24 45.25 30.15
CA LEU A 149 22.13 43.82 29.84
C LEU A 149 22.08 43.61 28.33
N ALA A 150 21.27 44.35 27.57
CA ALA A 150 21.21 44.16 26.13
C ALA A 150 22.57 44.42 25.43
N ASP A 151 23.29 45.44 25.87
CA ASP A 151 24.65 45.73 25.40
C ASP A 151 25.66 44.68 25.91
N GLU A 152 25.52 44.17 27.12
CA GLU A 152 26.40 43.15 27.70
C GLU A 152 26.10 41.73 27.21
N ILE A 153 24.88 41.43 26.75
CA ILE A 153 24.58 40.20 26.00
C ILE A 153 25.24 40.27 24.62
N ARG A 154 25.32 41.49 24.05
CA ARG A 154 26.11 41.74 22.84
C ARG A 154 27.61 41.53 23.12
N ASP A 155 28.06 41.83 24.33
CA ASP A 155 29.48 41.81 24.71
C ASP A 155 29.93 40.63 25.64
N LEU A 156 29.01 39.72 26.01
CA LEU A 156 29.19 38.46 26.77
C LEU A 156 30.00 38.56 28.08
N CYS A 157 29.32 39.05 29.14
CA CYS A 157 29.46 38.72 30.56
C CYS A 157 30.88 38.52 31.17
N MET A 158 31.43 39.58 31.78
CA MET A 158 32.28 39.51 32.99
C MET A 158 32.31 40.87 33.72
N GLU A 159 31.36 41.15 34.62
CA GLU A 159 31.46 42.03 35.80
C GLU A 159 30.10 42.04 36.56
N LYS A 160 30.10 42.27 37.88
CA LYS A 160 28.92 42.13 38.78
C LYS A 160 27.87 43.26 38.64
N TYR A 161 27.45 43.58 37.42
CA TYR A 161 26.62 44.76 37.16
C TYR A 161 25.14 44.61 37.53
N PHE A 162 24.59 43.39 37.64
CA PHE A 162 23.14 43.17 37.65
C PHE A 162 22.49 42.95 39.03
N GLU A 163 23.16 43.26 40.14
CA GLU A 163 22.60 43.06 41.49
C GLU A 163 21.25 43.76 41.73
N SER A 164 20.90 44.78 40.93
CA SER A 164 19.63 45.52 41.06
C SER A 164 18.43 44.85 40.40
N ASN A 165 18.62 43.92 39.45
CA ASN A 165 17.54 43.30 38.69
C ASN A 165 17.78 41.79 38.58
N ARG A 166 17.09 41.02 39.43
CA ARG A 166 17.22 39.56 39.50
C ARG A 166 16.96 38.84 38.18
N ASP A 167 16.01 39.34 37.38
CA ASP A 167 15.70 38.72 36.09
C ASP A 167 16.83 38.97 35.07
N ALA A 168 17.43 40.16 35.10
CA ALA A 168 18.61 40.49 34.29
C ALA A 168 19.85 39.70 34.75
N GLU A 169 20.04 39.58 36.05
CA GLU A 169 21.10 38.74 36.65
C GLU A 169 20.94 37.28 36.23
N MET A 170 19.73 36.72 36.29
CA MET A 170 19.43 35.36 35.82
C MET A 170 19.82 35.17 34.35
N ILE A 171 19.54 36.13 33.47
CA ILE A 171 19.94 36.03 32.05
C ILE A 171 21.46 36.11 31.89
N ALA A 172 22.13 37.01 32.60
CA ALA A 172 23.59 37.11 32.56
C ALA A 172 24.24 35.83 33.07
N LEU A 173 23.73 35.25 34.16
CA LEU A 173 24.19 33.98 34.69
C LEU A 173 23.96 32.83 33.70
N LEU A 174 22.80 32.77 33.05
CA LEU A 174 22.52 31.77 32.02
C LEU A 174 23.53 31.83 30.87
N LEU A 175 23.82 33.05 30.38
CA LEU A 175 24.78 33.28 29.30
C LEU A 175 26.22 32.99 29.73
N SER A 176 26.54 33.16 31.00
CA SER A 176 27.84 32.80 31.57
C SER A 176 28.05 31.28 31.70
N GLY A 177 27.02 30.47 31.43
CA GLY A 177 27.07 29.03 31.60
C GLY A 177 26.89 28.59 33.06
N ASP A 178 26.19 29.39 33.88
CA ASP A 178 25.87 28.99 35.23
C ASP A 178 24.84 27.84 35.24
N GLN A 179 25.29 26.69 35.75
CA GLN A 179 24.47 25.48 35.73
C GLN A 179 23.22 25.67 36.61
N GLU A 180 23.34 26.24 37.81
CA GLU A 180 22.24 26.42 38.76
C GLU A 180 21.12 27.29 38.18
N THR A 181 21.49 28.34 37.45
CA THR A 181 20.55 29.20 36.73
C THR A 181 19.81 28.42 35.65
N LEU A 182 20.50 27.59 34.84
CA LEU A 182 19.83 26.74 33.86
C LEU A 182 18.87 25.73 34.53
N LEU A 183 19.25 25.17 35.69
CA LEU A 183 18.35 24.31 36.49
C LEU A 183 17.09 25.06 36.92
N SER A 184 17.24 26.33 37.32
CA SER A 184 16.11 27.15 37.74
C SER A 184 15.09 27.37 36.63
N LEU A 185 15.51 27.28 35.35
CA LEU A 185 14.64 27.41 34.17
C LEU A 185 13.96 26.10 33.75
N SER A 186 14.28 24.97 34.39
CA SER A 186 13.66 23.66 34.07
C SER A 186 12.13 23.66 34.14
N HIS A 187 11.53 24.51 34.97
CA HIS A 187 10.08 24.65 35.10
C HIS A 187 9.39 25.33 33.89
N LEU A 188 10.17 25.90 32.96
CA LEU A 188 9.64 26.54 31.76
C LEU A 188 9.45 25.56 30.60
N VAL A 189 10.08 24.39 30.66
CA VAL A 189 9.99 23.35 29.63
C VAL A 189 9.10 22.21 30.10
N ASP A 190 8.34 21.64 29.18
CA ASP A 190 7.41 20.54 29.50
C ASP A 190 8.12 19.19 29.56
N ASN A 191 9.17 19.03 28.74
CA ASN A 191 9.94 17.80 28.63
C ASN A 191 11.44 18.04 28.88
N TRP A 192 12.09 17.10 29.56
CA TRP A 192 13.51 17.21 29.92
C TRP A 192 14.44 17.39 28.71
N PHE A 193 14.08 16.80 27.57
CA PHE A 193 14.89 16.86 26.35
C PHE A 193 14.86 18.25 25.68
N GLU A 194 13.91 19.12 26.04
CA GLU A 194 13.89 20.52 25.59
C GLU A 194 15.03 21.34 26.21
N LEU A 195 15.58 20.90 27.35
CA LEU A 195 16.70 21.53 28.03
C LEU A 195 18.05 21.16 27.41
N VAL A 196 18.15 20.00 26.76
CA VAL A 196 19.42 19.45 26.23
C VAL A 196 20.15 20.41 25.27
N PRO A 197 19.48 21.06 24.30
CA PRO A 197 20.14 22.02 23.40
C PRO A 197 20.76 23.22 24.16
N ALA A 198 20.03 23.77 25.14
CA ALA A 198 20.52 24.88 25.95
C ALA A 198 21.68 24.44 26.86
N TYR A 199 21.58 23.25 27.45
CA TYR A 199 22.67 22.68 28.26
C TYR A 199 23.94 22.47 27.43
N ALA A 200 23.80 21.91 26.22
CA ALA A 200 24.90 21.75 25.29
C ALA A 200 25.49 23.11 24.88
N LEU A 201 24.66 24.14 24.68
CA LEU A 201 25.14 25.46 24.27
C LEU A 201 25.89 26.21 25.37
N PHE A 202 25.32 26.28 26.58
CA PHE A 202 25.84 27.13 27.66
C PHE A 202 26.84 26.40 28.56
N ILE A 203 26.67 25.09 28.80
CA ILE A 203 27.46 24.32 29.78
C ILE A 203 28.53 23.44 29.11
N ARG A 204 28.25 22.95 27.90
CA ARG A 204 29.13 22.02 27.15
C ARG A 204 29.28 22.43 25.67
N PRO A 205 29.72 23.67 25.35
CA PRO A 205 29.74 24.17 23.96
C PRO A 205 30.65 23.39 23.00
N TYR A 206 31.56 22.57 23.54
CA TYR A 206 32.47 21.70 22.79
C TYR A 206 32.07 20.23 22.81
N ALA A 207 30.84 19.91 23.22
CA ALA A 207 30.33 18.55 23.24
C ALA A 207 30.46 17.89 21.85
N ALA A 208 30.90 16.64 21.84
CA ALA A 208 30.82 15.74 20.71
C ALA A 208 29.58 14.84 20.83
N LEU A 209 29.26 14.07 19.78
CA LEU A 209 28.17 13.09 19.81
C LEU A 209 28.26 12.12 20.99
N SER A 210 29.48 11.70 21.36
CA SER A 210 29.72 10.80 22.48
C SER A 210 29.29 11.36 23.83
N ASP A 211 29.23 12.69 23.96
CA ASP A 211 28.88 13.36 25.21
C ASP A 211 27.37 13.50 25.41
N LEU A 212 26.58 13.25 24.36
CA LEU A 212 25.12 13.44 24.38
C LEU A 212 24.43 12.56 25.42
N HIS A 213 24.91 11.34 25.64
CA HIS A 213 24.34 10.44 26.64
C HIS A 213 24.41 11.05 28.05
N GLU A 214 25.58 11.55 28.45
CA GLU A 214 25.77 12.15 29.77
C GLU A 214 25.03 13.49 29.91
N ILE A 215 24.98 14.29 28.84
CA ILE A 215 24.20 15.54 28.81
C ILE A 215 22.71 15.25 28.99
N ALA A 216 22.17 14.29 28.23
CA ALA A 216 20.77 13.88 28.30
C ALA A 216 20.40 13.35 29.68
N LYS A 217 21.23 12.47 30.24
CA LYS A 217 21.05 11.93 31.60
C LYS A 217 21.04 13.03 32.66
N THR A 218 21.91 14.03 32.51
CA THR A 218 21.93 15.19 33.42
C THR A 218 20.60 15.95 33.33
N CYS A 219 20.14 16.30 32.13
CA CYS A 219 18.88 17.02 31.94
C CYS A 219 17.66 16.23 32.45
N ALA A 220 17.61 14.92 32.19
CA ALA A 220 16.56 14.02 32.68
C ALA A 220 16.48 13.98 34.22
N ASN A 221 17.62 13.93 34.91
CA ASN A 221 17.67 13.96 36.37
C ASN A 221 17.18 15.29 36.96
N ILE A 222 17.31 16.40 36.20
CA ILE A 222 16.94 17.74 36.64
C ILE A 222 15.43 17.96 36.52
N CYS A 223 14.86 17.69 35.35
CA CYS A 223 13.44 17.92 35.08
C CYS A 223 12.54 16.81 35.65
N GLY A 224 13.11 15.64 35.93
CA GLY A 224 12.36 14.41 36.13
C GLY A 224 11.97 13.78 34.78
N CYS A 225 12.02 12.46 34.71
CA CYS A 225 11.42 11.73 33.59
C CYS A 225 9.93 11.57 33.87
N ASN A 226 9.10 11.92 32.89
CA ASN A 226 7.72 11.49 32.90
C ASN A 226 7.72 10.08 32.30
N ASP A 227 7.00 9.10 32.84
CA ASP A 227 6.98 7.71 32.32
C ASP A 227 6.25 7.62 30.94
N HIS A 228 6.56 8.52 30.01
CA HIS A 228 5.97 8.64 28.69
C HIS A 228 6.84 7.91 27.66
N PRO A 229 6.26 7.17 26.69
CA PRO A 229 7.04 6.37 25.72
C PRO A 229 8.07 7.16 24.91
N ILE A 230 7.85 8.48 24.74
CA ILE A 230 8.77 9.36 24.03
C ILE A 230 10.11 9.50 24.75
N ASP A 231 10.12 9.46 26.09
CA ASP A 231 11.33 9.65 26.89
C ASP A 231 12.30 8.49 26.67
N ASP A 232 11.78 7.26 26.58
CA ASP A 232 12.56 6.06 26.24
C ASP A 232 13.14 6.13 24.83
N ILE A 233 12.40 6.69 23.86
CA ILE A 233 12.85 6.86 22.49
C ILE A 233 13.99 7.88 22.44
N ILE A 234 13.77 9.08 22.97
CA ILE A 234 14.72 10.19 22.94
C ILE A 234 15.99 9.84 23.73
N SER A 235 15.84 9.20 24.89
CA SER A 235 16.98 8.70 25.69
C SER A 235 17.82 7.69 24.92
N SER A 236 17.20 6.76 24.19
CA SER A 236 17.92 5.78 23.36
C SER A 236 18.67 6.44 22.20
N LEU A 237 18.06 7.46 21.57
CA LEU A 237 18.70 8.25 20.52
C LEU A 237 19.93 9.01 21.03
N PHE A 238 19.82 9.72 22.16
CA PHE A 238 20.97 10.41 22.78
C PHE A 238 22.05 9.46 23.29
N SER A 239 21.69 8.20 23.57
CA SER A 239 22.62 7.13 23.91
C SER A 239 23.30 6.50 22.67
N LEU A 240 23.00 6.99 21.47
CA LEU A 240 23.48 6.47 20.19
C LEU A 240 23.08 4.99 19.92
N ASP A 241 22.04 4.51 20.60
CA ASP A 241 21.54 3.13 20.49
C ASP A 241 20.35 3.08 19.52
N ALA A 242 20.68 3.10 18.22
CA ALA A 242 19.68 3.08 17.16
C ALA A 242 18.76 1.84 17.20
N PRO A 243 19.25 0.61 17.44
CA PRO A 243 18.39 -0.56 17.59
C PRO A 243 17.35 -0.41 18.71
N ARG A 244 17.75 0.08 19.88
CA ARG A 244 16.82 0.30 21.00
C ARG A 244 15.83 1.42 20.72
N ALA A 245 16.28 2.50 20.08
CA ALA A 245 15.40 3.58 19.65
C ALA A 245 14.31 3.06 18.68
N LEU A 246 14.70 2.28 17.66
CA LEU A 246 13.76 1.66 16.73
C LEU A 246 12.77 0.73 17.43
N GLN A 247 13.23 -0.07 18.39
CA GLN A 247 12.38 -0.95 19.18
C GLN A 247 11.36 -0.16 20.01
N ASN A 248 11.77 0.94 20.64
CA ASN A 248 10.88 1.81 21.42
C ASN A 248 9.87 2.53 20.53
N ILE A 249 10.28 3.00 19.35
CA ILE A 249 9.38 3.61 18.36
C ILE A 249 8.31 2.59 17.92
N ALA A 250 8.71 1.36 17.62
CA ALA A 250 7.80 0.30 17.21
C ALA A 250 6.80 -0.07 18.32
N ARG A 251 7.20 -0.02 19.59
CA ARG A 251 6.29 -0.25 20.72
C ARG A 251 5.31 0.90 20.96
N ALA A 252 5.74 2.13 20.70
CA ALA A 252 4.94 3.33 20.95
C ALA A 252 3.83 3.56 19.90
N SER A 253 3.97 3.03 18.68
CA SER A 253 2.98 3.19 17.61
C SER A 253 2.59 1.86 16.96
N ALA A 254 1.28 1.66 16.78
CA ALA A 254 0.73 0.49 16.08
C ALA A 254 0.83 0.58 14.54
N ASP A 255 1.22 1.72 13.98
CA ASP A 255 1.25 1.91 12.51
C ASP A 255 2.55 1.45 11.85
N TRP A 256 3.59 1.13 12.63
CA TRP A 256 4.93 0.69 12.21
C TRP A 256 5.69 1.61 11.25
N TRP A 257 5.02 2.64 10.71
CA TRP A 257 5.50 3.47 9.62
C TRP A 257 6.80 4.16 9.99
N LEU A 258 6.81 4.84 11.14
CA LEU A 258 7.99 5.58 11.60
C LEU A 258 9.18 4.62 11.83
N ALA A 259 8.94 3.50 12.50
CA ALA A 259 9.97 2.50 12.79
C ALA A 259 10.55 1.90 11.51
N ALA A 260 9.69 1.44 10.58
CA ALA A 260 10.08 0.78 9.35
C ALA A 260 10.91 1.71 8.44
N HIS A 261 10.45 2.95 8.25
CA HIS A 261 11.13 3.90 7.37
C HIS A 261 12.41 4.47 7.98
N LEU A 262 12.45 4.72 9.29
CA LEU A 262 13.70 5.10 9.95
C LEU A 262 14.71 3.95 9.93
N ALA A 263 14.29 2.71 10.18
CA ALA A 263 15.18 1.55 10.09
C ALA A 263 15.74 1.39 8.67
N ASP A 264 14.92 1.63 7.64
CA ASP A 264 15.36 1.55 6.25
C ASP A 264 16.42 2.60 5.90
N LEU A 265 16.24 3.84 6.37
CA LEU A 265 17.23 4.90 6.18
C LEU A 265 18.49 4.68 7.01
N LEU A 266 18.36 4.22 8.25
CA LEU A 266 19.48 3.93 9.15
C LEU A 266 20.36 2.80 8.60
N GLN A 267 19.77 1.71 8.13
CA GLN A 267 20.54 0.63 7.49
C GLN A 267 21.32 1.14 6.28
N LYS A 268 20.73 2.06 5.51
CA LYS A 268 21.37 2.67 4.33
C LYS A 268 22.47 3.66 4.68
N ALA A 269 22.40 4.29 5.86
CA ALA A 269 23.49 5.10 6.42
C ALA A 269 24.64 4.18 6.87
N ASP A 270 24.32 3.22 7.73
CA ASP A 270 25.24 2.21 8.24
C ASP A 270 24.44 0.97 8.68
N ASN A 271 24.68 -0.17 8.02
CA ASN A 271 24.02 -1.44 8.33
C ASN A 271 24.19 -1.88 9.80
N ARG A 272 25.24 -1.43 10.48
CA ARG A 272 25.48 -1.74 11.91
C ARG A 272 24.41 -1.16 12.82
N THR A 273 23.75 -0.08 12.40
CA THR A 273 22.69 0.59 13.19
C THR A 273 21.41 -0.23 13.32
N THR A 274 21.19 -1.23 12.44
CA THR A 274 20.00 -2.10 12.48
C THR A 274 20.34 -3.57 12.76
N THR A 275 21.61 -3.93 12.78
CA THR A 275 22.06 -5.32 13.00
C THR A 275 22.33 -5.57 14.49
N VAL A 276 21.56 -6.46 15.11
CA VAL A 276 21.76 -6.88 16.50
C VAL A 276 21.94 -8.40 16.57
N PHE A 277 23.07 -8.86 17.11
CA PHE A 277 23.44 -10.29 17.16
C PHE A 277 23.31 -11.04 15.81
N GLY A 278 23.58 -10.34 14.70
CA GLY A 278 23.47 -10.89 13.34
C GLY A 278 22.06 -10.88 12.75
N VAL A 279 21.06 -10.38 13.48
CA VAL A 279 19.68 -10.21 13.00
C VAL A 279 19.48 -8.78 12.53
N ASP A 280 18.94 -8.60 11.33
CA ASP A 280 18.55 -7.29 10.81
C ASP A 280 17.16 -6.90 11.30
N ILE A 281 17.09 -5.94 12.22
CA ILE A 281 15.81 -5.44 12.77
C ILE A 281 14.98 -4.74 11.69
N ARG A 282 15.63 -4.12 10.69
CA ARG A 282 14.92 -3.44 9.59
C ARG A 282 13.96 -4.39 8.88
N GLN A 283 14.44 -5.60 8.61
CA GLN A 283 13.67 -6.64 7.96
C GLN A 283 12.36 -6.95 8.70
N HIS A 284 12.44 -7.15 10.02
CA HIS A 284 11.26 -7.40 10.86
C HIS A 284 10.28 -6.22 10.83
N LEU A 285 10.78 -4.99 10.99
CA LEU A 285 9.93 -3.80 11.00
C LEU A 285 9.22 -3.56 9.66
N LEU A 286 9.90 -3.85 8.53
CA LEU A 286 9.31 -3.75 7.20
C LEU A 286 8.21 -4.80 6.99
N VAL A 287 8.43 -6.05 7.45
CA VAL A 287 7.41 -7.09 7.39
C VAL A 287 6.19 -6.69 8.22
N ASP A 288 6.36 -6.29 9.48
CA ASP A 288 5.24 -5.90 10.35
C ASP A 288 4.47 -4.70 9.77
N TYR A 289 5.17 -3.72 9.23
CA TYR A 289 4.55 -2.62 8.51
C TYR A 289 3.76 -3.11 7.29
N ALA A 290 4.34 -4.00 6.47
CA ALA A 290 3.66 -4.54 5.30
C ALA A 290 2.40 -5.34 5.69
N LEU A 291 2.45 -6.14 6.75
CA LEU A 291 1.29 -6.86 7.28
C LEU A 291 0.20 -5.90 7.76
N SER A 292 0.58 -4.80 8.42
CA SER A 292 -0.36 -3.75 8.81
C SER A 292 -1.05 -3.12 7.60
N LEU A 293 -0.30 -2.86 6.51
CA LEU A 293 -0.85 -2.32 5.27
C LEU A 293 -1.79 -3.30 4.58
N PHE A 294 -1.48 -4.60 4.58
CA PHE A 294 -2.30 -5.63 3.94
C PHE A 294 -3.71 -5.69 4.52
N SER A 295 -3.85 -5.39 5.80
CA SER A 295 -5.13 -5.37 6.52
C SER A 295 -6.09 -4.28 6.02
N TYR A 296 -5.60 -3.27 5.30
CA TYR A 296 -6.42 -2.19 4.75
C TYR A 296 -6.79 -2.43 3.28
N SER A 297 -8.09 -2.33 3.00
CA SER A 297 -8.61 -2.45 1.63
C SER A 297 -7.95 -1.43 0.69
N GLY A 298 -7.40 -1.93 -0.41
CA GLY A 298 -6.74 -1.12 -1.44
C GLY A 298 -5.27 -0.76 -1.19
N LEU A 299 -4.67 -1.18 -0.07
CA LEU A 299 -3.23 -1.01 0.21
C LEU A 299 -2.39 -2.28 -0.03
N TRP A 300 -3.02 -3.40 -0.40
CA TRP A 300 -2.35 -4.68 -0.64
C TRP A 300 -1.20 -4.60 -1.66
N GLN A 301 -1.30 -3.75 -2.71
CA GLN A 301 -0.22 -3.60 -3.70
C GLN A 301 1.05 -3.04 -3.08
N ILE A 302 0.90 -2.07 -2.17
CA ILE A 302 2.04 -1.52 -1.46
C ILE A 302 2.60 -2.58 -0.53
N SER A 303 1.73 -3.23 0.26
CA SER A 303 2.15 -4.34 1.12
C SER A 303 2.93 -5.40 0.34
N PHE A 304 2.46 -5.73 -0.87
CA PHE A 304 3.13 -6.66 -1.76
C PHE A 304 4.55 -6.22 -2.10
N ASP A 305 4.73 -4.97 -2.49
CA ASP A 305 6.05 -4.42 -2.80
C ASP A 305 6.98 -4.46 -1.57
N TYR A 306 6.47 -4.16 -0.37
CA TYR A 306 7.26 -4.23 0.86
C TYR A 306 7.69 -5.66 1.19
N LEU A 307 6.78 -6.63 1.09
CA LEU A 307 7.09 -8.03 1.32
C LEU A 307 8.02 -8.60 0.24
N LYS A 308 7.85 -8.20 -1.02
CA LYS A 308 8.77 -8.60 -2.11
C LYS A 308 10.20 -8.18 -1.81
N GLU A 309 10.42 -6.96 -1.34
CA GLU A 309 11.76 -6.50 -0.95
C GLU A 309 12.30 -7.29 0.24
N CYS A 310 11.43 -7.81 1.12
CA CYS A 310 11.85 -8.66 2.23
C CYS A 310 12.33 -10.06 1.80
N GLY A 311 12.41 -10.41 0.52
CA GLY A 311 12.98 -11.69 0.07
C GLY A 311 12.22 -12.91 0.62
N SER A 312 12.93 -13.94 1.09
CA SER A 312 12.34 -15.23 1.49
C SER A 312 11.22 -15.09 2.51
N ASP A 313 11.47 -14.37 3.60
CA ASP A 313 10.51 -14.20 4.69
C ASP A 313 9.25 -13.48 4.18
N GLY A 314 9.45 -12.49 3.30
CA GLY A 314 8.36 -11.77 2.68
C GLY A 314 7.55 -12.64 1.71
N PHE A 315 8.21 -13.52 0.94
CA PHE A 315 7.53 -14.47 0.06
C PHE A 315 6.66 -15.47 0.84
N GLU A 316 7.16 -16.02 1.94
CA GLU A 316 6.37 -16.89 2.81
C GLU A 316 5.10 -16.17 3.33
N LYS A 317 5.20 -14.88 3.68
CA LYS A 317 4.01 -14.09 4.06
C LYS A 317 3.09 -13.85 2.88
N LEU A 318 3.62 -13.56 1.70
CA LEU A 318 2.81 -13.34 0.49
C LEU A 318 1.97 -14.57 0.15
N GLU A 319 2.55 -15.77 0.22
CA GLU A 319 1.81 -17.02 -0.04
C GLU A 319 0.61 -17.19 0.90
N LEU A 320 0.74 -16.77 2.16
CA LEU A 320 -0.35 -16.82 3.15
C LEU A 320 -1.41 -15.72 2.94
N LEU A 321 -1.01 -14.56 2.45
CA LEU A 321 -1.86 -13.36 2.37
C LEU A 321 -2.62 -13.23 1.06
N ILE A 322 -1.99 -13.59 -0.07
CA ILE A 322 -2.57 -13.47 -1.42
C ILE A 322 -3.95 -14.15 -1.52
N PRO A 323 -4.18 -15.36 -0.96
CA PRO A 323 -5.50 -15.99 -0.98
C PRO A 323 -6.62 -15.17 -0.31
N ALA A 324 -6.28 -14.26 0.61
CA ALA A 324 -7.23 -13.41 1.30
C ALA A 324 -7.59 -12.12 0.55
N VAL A 325 -6.89 -11.80 -0.57
CA VAL A 325 -7.19 -10.59 -1.37
C VAL A 325 -8.58 -10.71 -2.00
N PRO A 326 -9.49 -9.74 -1.76
CA PRO A 326 -10.80 -9.76 -2.39
C PRO A 326 -10.70 -9.61 -3.92
N LEU A 327 -10.95 -10.71 -4.63
CA LEU A 327 -11.02 -10.72 -6.09
C LEU A 327 -12.39 -10.22 -6.56
N ASN A 328 -12.65 -8.92 -6.37
CA ASN A 328 -13.93 -8.28 -6.71
C ASN A 328 -13.97 -7.68 -8.13
N SER A 329 -12.81 -7.51 -8.77
CA SER A 329 -12.73 -6.95 -10.13
C SER A 329 -11.67 -7.67 -10.95
N ASP A 330 -11.88 -7.72 -12.25
CA ASP A 330 -10.94 -8.31 -13.21
C ASP A 330 -9.59 -7.59 -13.19
N ILE A 331 -9.62 -6.26 -13.02
CA ILE A 331 -8.40 -5.45 -12.91
C ILE A 331 -7.56 -5.88 -11.71
N THR A 332 -8.19 -6.11 -10.55
CA THR A 332 -7.50 -6.58 -9.35
C THR A 332 -6.90 -7.96 -9.57
N ALA A 333 -7.66 -8.88 -10.15
CA ALA A 333 -7.23 -10.26 -10.38
C ALA A 333 -6.10 -10.36 -11.41
N ILE A 334 -6.18 -9.62 -12.52
CA ILE A 334 -5.13 -9.58 -13.54
C ILE A 334 -3.82 -9.08 -12.91
N LYS A 335 -3.87 -7.94 -12.21
CA LYS A 335 -2.69 -7.38 -11.54
C LYS A 335 -2.09 -8.34 -10.51
N LEU A 336 -2.92 -8.98 -9.69
CA LEU A 336 -2.44 -9.93 -8.69
C LEU A 336 -1.81 -11.16 -9.35
N ASN A 337 -2.42 -11.67 -10.42
CA ASN A 337 -1.90 -12.79 -11.20
C ASN A 337 -0.55 -12.46 -11.85
N ASP A 338 -0.42 -11.29 -12.48
CA ASP A 338 0.83 -10.84 -13.11
C ASP A 338 1.95 -10.72 -12.06
N LEU A 339 1.65 -10.14 -10.90
CA LEU A 339 2.60 -10.06 -9.79
C LEU A 339 3.03 -11.42 -9.25
N CYS A 340 2.11 -12.39 -9.14
CA CYS A 340 2.43 -13.75 -8.72
C CYS A 340 3.30 -14.47 -9.76
N LEU A 341 3.01 -14.26 -11.05
CA LEU A 341 3.76 -14.84 -12.16
C LEU A 341 5.20 -14.31 -12.19
N ASP A 342 5.39 -13.01 -11.98
CA ASP A 342 6.72 -12.37 -11.91
C ASP A 342 7.59 -12.93 -10.77
N LEU A 343 6.97 -13.41 -9.69
CA LEU A 343 7.65 -14.04 -8.55
C LEU A 343 7.79 -15.57 -8.69
N GLY A 344 7.24 -16.18 -9.75
CA GLY A 344 7.24 -17.63 -9.92
C GLY A 344 6.25 -18.39 -9.02
N LEU A 345 5.27 -17.70 -8.42
CA LEU A 345 4.23 -18.27 -7.54
C LEU A 345 3.09 -18.90 -8.37
N ASN A 346 3.44 -19.87 -9.21
CA ASN A 346 2.54 -20.45 -10.21
C ASN A 346 1.29 -21.12 -9.61
N HIS A 347 1.40 -21.69 -8.41
CA HIS A 347 0.26 -22.30 -7.72
C HIS A 347 -0.81 -21.27 -7.36
N LEU A 348 -0.41 -20.07 -6.89
CA LEU A 348 -1.32 -18.97 -6.62
C LEU A 348 -1.97 -18.44 -7.89
N CYS A 349 -1.23 -18.37 -9.00
CA CYS A 349 -1.80 -18.02 -10.30
C CYS A 349 -2.93 -19.01 -10.68
N ALA A 350 -2.71 -20.31 -10.47
CA ALA A 350 -3.74 -21.33 -10.73
C ALA A 350 -4.98 -21.11 -9.85
N ASP A 351 -4.80 -20.82 -8.56
CA ASP A 351 -5.89 -20.55 -7.63
C ASP A 351 -6.68 -19.28 -7.97
N ILE A 352 -5.98 -18.20 -8.36
CA ILE A 352 -6.60 -16.95 -8.80
C ILE A 352 -7.43 -17.18 -10.06
N ASN A 353 -6.85 -17.85 -11.08
CA ASN A 353 -7.55 -18.17 -12.32
C ASN A 353 -8.79 -19.03 -12.07
N LYS A 354 -8.68 -20.04 -11.21
CA LYS A 354 -9.78 -20.91 -10.80
C LYS A 354 -10.89 -20.13 -10.10
N ALA A 355 -10.54 -19.32 -9.10
CA ALA A 355 -11.51 -18.50 -8.36
C ALA A 355 -12.26 -17.52 -9.27
N MET A 356 -11.55 -16.86 -10.18
CA MET A 356 -12.14 -15.95 -11.16
C MET A 356 -13.04 -16.68 -12.16
N ALA A 357 -12.62 -17.82 -12.70
CA ALA A 357 -13.43 -18.60 -13.62
C ALA A 357 -14.78 -19.00 -12.99
N TYR A 358 -14.77 -19.54 -11.76
CA TYR A 358 -16.00 -19.89 -11.05
C TYR A 358 -16.87 -18.67 -10.69
N ARG A 359 -16.26 -17.54 -10.33
CA ARG A 359 -16.99 -16.30 -10.07
C ARG A 359 -17.71 -15.83 -11.34
N MET A 360 -17.05 -15.85 -12.49
CA MET A 360 -17.65 -15.44 -13.77
C MET A 360 -18.78 -16.38 -14.20
N LEU A 361 -18.65 -17.69 -13.95
CA LEU A 361 -19.76 -18.63 -14.16
C LEU A 361 -20.99 -18.28 -13.33
N ARG A 362 -20.83 -17.89 -12.05
CA ARG A 362 -21.95 -17.48 -11.18
C ARG A 362 -22.68 -16.24 -11.72
N HIS A 363 -21.95 -15.35 -12.39
CA HIS A 363 -22.51 -14.16 -13.04
C HIS A 363 -23.02 -14.43 -14.47
N LYS A 364 -22.96 -15.68 -14.96
CA LYS A 364 -23.33 -16.07 -16.33
C LYS A 364 -22.51 -15.34 -17.41
N GLU A 365 -21.29 -14.92 -17.06
CA GLU A 365 -20.33 -14.35 -18.00
C GLU A 365 -19.47 -15.46 -18.60
N TRP A 366 -20.08 -16.24 -19.51
CA TRP A 366 -19.50 -17.48 -20.03
C TRP A 366 -18.16 -17.30 -20.73
N GLY A 367 -18.05 -16.27 -21.59
CA GLY A 367 -16.82 -15.96 -22.30
C GLY A 367 -15.69 -15.59 -21.34
N SER A 368 -15.95 -14.70 -20.38
CA SER A 368 -15.00 -14.30 -19.35
C SER A 368 -14.54 -15.50 -18.52
N ALA A 369 -15.47 -16.35 -18.08
CA ALA A 369 -15.17 -17.56 -17.31
C ALA A 369 -14.20 -18.48 -18.07
N LEU A 370 -14.47 -18.69 -19.36
CA LEU A 370 -13.64 -19.51 -20.21
C LEU A 370 -12.26 -18.88 -20.45
N THR A 371 -12.20 -17.56 -20.65
CA THR A 371 -10.91 -16.84 -20.75
C THR A 371 -10.07 -16.99 -19.48
N TRP A 372 -10.69 -16.91 -18.30
CA TRP A 372 -9.99 -17.12 -17.02
C TRP A 372 -9.49 -18.56 -16.86
N ALA A 373 -10.27 -19.55 -17.28
CA ALA A 373 -9.86 -20.95 -17.25
C ALA A 373 -8.64 -21.19 -18.15
N LEU A 374 -8.67 -20.68 -19.39
CA LEU A 374 -7.65 -20.90 -20.42
C LEU A 374 -6.31 -20.21 -20.15
N ARG A 375 -6.26 -19.29 -19.19
CA ARG A 375 -4.99 -18.72 -18.69
C ARG A 375 -4.20 -19.73 -17.86
N SER A 376 -4.86 -20.74 -17.31
CA SER A 376 -4.22 -21.79 -16.53
C SER A 376 -3.67 -22.89 -17.44
N VAL A 377 -2.71 -23.66 -16.95
CA VAL A 377 -2.23 -24.89 -17.61
C VAL A 377 -3.13 -26.09 -17.28
N ASP A 378 -4.09 -25.91 -16.38
CA ASP A 378 -4.92 -26.96 -15.82
C ASP A 378 -6.04 -27.39 -16.79
N THR A 379 -5.79 -28.48 -17.52
CA THR A 379 -6.77 -29.08 -18.44
C THR A 379 -8.02 -29.59 -17.74
N SER A 380 -7.94 -29.92 -16.44
CA SER A 380 -9.11 -30.35 -15.67
C SER A 380 -10.06 -29.17 -15.42
N LEU A 381 -9.51 -27.99 -15.13
CA LEU A 381 -10.29 -26.74 -15.04
C LEU A 381 -10.93 -26.41 -16.39
N HIS A 382 -10.19 -26.57 -17.50
CA HIS A 382 -10.73 -26.34 -18.84
C HIS A 382 -11.95 -27.21 -19.12
N SER A 383 -11.86 -28.52 -18.81
CA SER A 383 -13.00 -29.44 -18.95
C SER A 383 -14.16 -29.01 -18.07
N ALA A 384 -13.93 -28.81 -16.77
CA ALA A 384 -14.99 -28.48 -15.81
C ALA A 384 -15.76 -27.21 -16.20
N ILE A 385 -15.07 -26.17 -16.66
CA ILE A 385 -15.70 -24.92 -17.09
C ILE A 385 -16.43 -25.11 -18.42
N ALA A 386 -15.85 -25.82 -19.39
CA ALA A 386 -16.49 -26.10 -20.68
C ALA A 386 -17.77 -26.96 -20.51
N ASP A 387 -17.70 -28.02 -19.71
CA ASP A 387 -18.83 -28.89 -19.37
C ASP A 387 -19.95 -28.10 -18.67
N TYR A 388 -19.58 -27.19 -17.76
CA TYR A 388 -20.54 -26.31 -17.10
C TYR A 388 -21.23 -25.36 -18.09
N ILE A 389 -20.46 -24.75 -19.01
CA ILE A 389 -21.01 -23.90 -20.08
C ILE A 389 -22.00 -24.72 -20.92
N LEU A 390 -21.64 -25.94 -21.32
CA LEU A 390 -22.54 -26.80 -22.09
C LEU A 390 -23.83 -27.14 -21.32
N HIS A 391 -23.76 -27.40 -20.03
CA HIS A 391 -24.95 -27.77 -19.29
C HIS A 391 -25.91 -26.59 -19.04
N PHE A 392 -25.38 -25.39 -18.80
CA PHE A 392 -26.16 -24.26 -18.29
C PHE A 392 -26.30 -23.05 -19.25
N CYS A 393 -25.45 -22.92 -20.26
CA CYS A 393 -25.51 -21.81 -21.22
C CYS A 393 -26.56 -22.11 -22.30
N PRO A 394 -27.48 -21.17 -22.61
CA PRO A 394 -28.36 -21.31 -23.76
C PRO A 394 -27.56 -21.40 -25.07
N PRO A 395 -27.95 -22.27 -26.03
CA PRO A 395 -27.28 -22.40 -27.34
C PRO A 395 -27.14 -21.05 -28.06
N GLU A 396 -28.19 -20.24 -27.92
CA GLU A 396 -28.29 -18.79 -28.08
C GLU A 396 -26.99 -18.01 -27.95
N VAL A 397 -26.51 -18.11 -26.72
CA VAL A 397 -25.45 -17.29 -26.13
C VAL A 397 -24.08 -17.90 -26.43
N ILE A 398 -23.99 -19.22 -26.61
CA ILE A 398 -22.73 -19.88 -27.02
C ILE A 398 -22.24 -19.30 -28.32
N SER A 399 -23.16 -18.99 -29.24
CA SER A 399 -22.82 -18.20 -30.42
C SER A 399 -22.11 -16.91 -29.98
N SER A 400 -22.66 -16.03 -29.15
CA SER A 400 -21.98 -14.77 -28.79
C SER A 400 -20.59 -14.85 -28.10
N ILE A 401 -20.09 -16.03 -27.71
CA ILE A 401 -18.80 -16.19 -27.02
C ILE A 401 -17.61 -16.03 -27.99
N ALA A 402 -17.00 -14.84 -28.01
CA ALA A 402 -15.89 -14.50 -28.91
C ALA A 402 -14.59 -15.31 -28.68
N VAL A 403 -14.31 -15.73 -27.44
CA VAL A 403 -13.05 -16.46 -27.13
C VAL A 403 -12.97 -17.80 -27.85
N LEU A 404 -14.11 -18.43 -28.17
CA LEU A 404 -14.16 -19.70 -28.90
C LEU A 404 -13.59 -19.57 -30.31
N GLU A 405 -13.75 -18.43 -30.97
CA GLU A 405 -13.26 -18.20 -32.34
C GLU A 405 -11.73 -18.00 -32.39
N GLN A 406 -11.15 -17.52 -31.30
CA GLN A 406 -9.71 -17.22 -31.19
C GLN A 406 -8.88 -18.44 -30.77
N MET A 407 -9.53 -19.58 -30.49
CA MET A 407 -8.83 -20.78 -30.03
C MET A 407 -8.00 -21.39 -31.15
N SER A 408 -6.72 -21.62 -30.88
CA SER A 408 -5.87 -22.43 -31.74
C SER A 408 -6.06 -23.93 -31.44
N GLU A 409 -5.66 -24.79 -32.37
CA GLU A 409 -5.72 -26.26 -32.18
C GLU A 409 -5.02 -26.73 -30.89
N ILE A 410 -3.99 -26.00 -30.44
CA ILE A 410 -3.23 -26.30 -29.21
C ILE A 410 -4.10 -26.14 -27.94
N MET A 411 -5.14 -25.29 -27.97
CA MET A 411 -6.04 -25.03 -26.85
C MET A 411 -7.15 -26.08 -26.73
N LEU A 412 -7.50 -26.75 -27.83
CA LEU A 412 -8.62 -27.68 -27.94
C LEU A 412 -8.28 -29.07 -27.34
N LYS A 413 -7.95 -29.10 -26.05
CA LYS A 413 -7.48 -30.30 -25.35
C LYS A 413 -8.58 -31.19 -24.79
N THR A 414 -9.82 -30.71 -24.74
CA THR A 414 -10.95 -31.45 -24.15
C THR A 414 -12.09 -31.57 -25.16
N PRO A 415 -12.86 -32.68 -25.15
CA PRO A 415 -13.99 -32.87 -26.06
C PRO A 415 -15.03 -31.74 -25.97
N ALA A 416 -15.30 -31.24 -24.76
CA ALA A 416 -16.22 -30.12 -24.53
C ALA A 416 -15.76 -28.83 -25.22
N LEU A 417 -14.46 -28.51 -25.19
CA LEU A 417 -13.92 -27.35 -25.89
C LEU A 417 -13.97 -27.51 -27.41
N VAL A 418 -13.67 -28.71 -27.92
CA VAL A 418 -13.79 -29.03 -29.34
C VAL A 418 -15.23 -28.80 -29.79
N PHE A 419 -16.21 -29.34 -29.07
CA PHE A 419 -17.62 -29.16 -29.39
C PHE A 419 -18.03 -27.68 -29.36
N LEU A 420 -17.67 -26.93 -28.32
CA LEU A 420 -18.00 -25.49 -28.24
C LEU A 420 -17.40 -24.69 -29.40
N HIS A 421 -16.14 -24.96 -29.76
CA HIS A 421 -15.45 -24.31 -30.88
C HIS A 421 -16.14 -24.59 -32.21
N GLU A 422 -16.40 -25.87 -32.52
CA GLU A 422 -17.05 -26.27 -33.77
C GLU A 422 -18.52 -25.82 -33.83
N TYR A 423 -19.25 -25.85 -32.71
CA TYR A 423 -20.63 -25.34 -32.65
C TYR A 423 -20.69 -23.84 -32.93
N ARG A 424 -19.75 -23.05 -32.37
CA ARG A 424 -19.64 -21.62 -32.68
C ARG A 424 -19.34 -21.38 -34.16
N LYS A 425 -18.41 -22.14 -34.72
CA LYS A 425 -18.04 -22.07 -36.15
C LYS A 425 -19.25 -22.38 -37.05
N PHE A 426 -20.02 -23.41 -36.71
CA PHE A 426 -21.27 -23.75 -37.39
C PHE A 426 -22.26 -22.58 -37.38
N GLN A 427 -22.52 -21.99 -36.21
CA GLN A 427 -23.44 -20.87 -36.06
C GLN A 427 -22.98 -19.63 -36.85
N ASN A 428 -21.66 -19.37 -36.91
CA ASN A 428 -21.11 -18.30 -37.74
C ASN A 428 -21.33 -18.55 -39.24
N LEU A 429 -21.01 -19.75 -39.74
CA LEU A 429 -21.22 -20.12 -41.14
C LEU A 429 -22.69 -20.03 -41.54
N LEU A 430 -23.60 -20.46 -40.66
CA LEU A 430 -25.04 -20.36 -40.88
C LEU A 430 -25.50 -18.91 -41.01
N ARG A 431 -24.94 -18.00 -40.18
CA ARG A 431 -25.23 -16.56 -40.24
C ARG A 431 -24.63 -15.88 -41.47
N ASP A 432 -23.45 -16.31 -41.88
CA ASP A 432 -22.73 -15.74 -43.04
C ASP A 432 -23.30 -16.25 -44.38
N GLY A 433 -24.17 -17.26 -44.34
CA GLY A 433 -24.90 -17.79 -45.49
C GLY A 433 -24.21 -18.93 -46.23
N ASP A 434 -23.07 -19.41 -45.73
CA ASP A 434 -22.37 -20.59 -46.27
C ASP A 434 -23.04 -21.88 -45.79
N LYS A 435 -24.19 -22.18 -46.39
CA LYS A 435 -25.04 -23.31 -45.99
C LYS A 435 -24.35 -24.66 -46.13
N THR A 436 -23.55 -24.85 -47.17
CA THR A 436 -22.95 -26.16 -47.48
C THR A 436 -21.92 -26.53 -46.42
N GLU A 437 -21.01 -25.60 -46.08
CA GLU A 437 -20.03 -25.82 -45.02
C GLU A 437 -20.69 -25.91 -43.64
N ALA A 438 -21.68 -25.06 -43.36
CA ALA A 438 -22.44 -25.12 -42.11
C ALA A 438 -23.08 -26.51 -41.92
N VAL A 439 -23.71 -27.05 -42.96
CA VAL A 439 -24.35 -28.38 -42.93
C VAL A 439 -23.33 -29.50 -42.77
N ASN A 440 -22.21 -29.45 -43.49
CA ASN A 440 -21.14 -30.44 -43.34
C ASN A 440 -20.62 -30.47 -41.90
N LEU A 441 -20.49 -29.30 -41.27
CA LEU A 441 -20.04 -29.20 -39.89
C LEU A 441 -21.11 -29.65 -38.90
N LEU A 442 -22.38 -29.30 -39.12
CA LEU A 442 -23.50 -29.77 -38.30
C LEU A 442 -23.62 -31.30 -38.32
N VAL A 443 -23.49 -31.91 -39.50
CA VAL A 443 -23.49 -33.36 -39.66
C VAL A 443 -22.30 -33.98 -38.92
N THR A 444 -21.12 -33.35 -38.97
CA THR A 444 -19.93 -33.75 -38.22
C THR A 444 -20.20 -33.71 -36.71
N LEU A 445 -20.79 -32.61 -36.18
CA LEU A 445 -21.15 -32.48 -34.77
C LEU A 445 -22.14 -33.56 -34.30
N ILE A 446 -23.06 -33.99 -35.17
CA ILE A 446 -24.01 -35.07 -34.86
C ILE A 446 -23.34 -36.44 -34.85
N ILE A 447 -22.52 -36.76 -35.85
CA ILE A 447 -21.96 -38.11 -36.03
C ILE A 447 -20.89 -38.43 -35.01
N TYR A 448 -20.00 -37.48 -34.71
CA TYR A 448 -18.85 -37.74 -33.82
C TYR A 448 -19.22 -37.76 -32.33
N ASP A 449 -20.50 -37.57 -32.00
CA ASP A 449 -21.05 -37.70 -30.64
C ASP A 449 -20.35 -36.83 -29.58
N PHE A 450 -19.74 -35.72 -30.00
CA PHE A 450 -19.15 -34.73 -29.08
C PHE A 450 -20.22 -33.89 -28.36
N ALA A 451 -21.46 -33.95 -28.84
CA ALA A 451 -22.56 -33.16 -28.32
C ALA A 451 -23.15 -33.79 -27.04
N PRO A 452 -23.23 -33.07 -25.92
CA PRO A 452 -24.01 -33.53 -24.77
C PRO A 452 -25.48 -33.76 -25.17
N ASP A 453 -26.17 -34.70 -24.50
CA ASP A 453 -27.56 -35.09 -24.84
C ASP A 453 -28.50 -33.89 -25.00
N LYS A 454 -28.34 -32.87 -24.15
CA LYS A 454 -29.14 -31.63 -24.16
C LYS A 454 -29.02 -30.83 -25.47
N PHE A 455 -27.91 -30.97 -26.20
CA PHE A 455 -27.71 -30.34 -27.51
C PHE A 455 -28.23 -31.16 -28.66
N ARG A 456 -28.40 -32.47 -28.49
CA ARG A 456 -28.83 -33.38 -29.56
C ARG A 456 -30.15 -32.91 -30.19
N ALA A 457 -31.12 -32.53 -29.36
CA ALA A 457 -32.38 -31.97 -29.83
C ALA A 457 -32.20 -30.65 -30.63
N ASN A 458 -31.30 -29.77 -30.20
CA ASN A 458 -31.06 -28.51 -30.91
C ASN A 458 -30.39 -28.76 -32.27
N LEU A 459 -29.37 -29.63 -32.32
CA LEU A 459 -28.68 -30.00 -33.56
C LEU A 459 -29.64 -30.69 -34.55
N PHE A 460 -30.54 -31.54 -34.06
CA PHE A 460 -31.55 -32.18 -34.89
C PHE A 460 -32.55 -31.16 -35.45
N ASN A 461 -33.02 -30.21 -34.64
CA ASN A 461 -33.89 -29.14 -35.11
C ASN A 461 -33.21 -28.24 -36.14
N ASP A 462 -31.95 -27.89 -35.94
CA ASP A 462 -31.17 -27.11 -36.90
C ASP A 462 -31.08 -27.84 -38.23
N LEU A 463 -30.78 -29.15 -38.21
CA LEU A 463 -30.69 -29.96 -39.43
C LEU A 463 -32.05 -30.14 -40.11
N ILE A 464 -33.13 -30.40 -39.35
CA ILE A 464 -34.51 -30.46 -39.87
C ILE A 464 -34.87 -29.15 -40.56
N THR A 465 -34.57 -28.02 -39.93
CA THR A 465 -34.89 -26.69 -40.44
C THR A 465 -34.17 -26.43 -41.77
N ILE A 466 -32.88 -26.74 -41.84
CA ILE A 466 -32.10 -26.57 -43.08
C ILE A 466 -32.63 -27.49 -44.20
N LEU A 467 -32.88 -28.77 -43.90
CA LEU A 467 -33.40 -29.74 -44.88
C LEU A 467 -34.80 -29.40 -45.40
N ASN A 468 -35.64 -28.78 -44.58
CA ASN A 468 -36.96 -28.33 -44.98
C ASN A 468 -36.92 -27.10 -45.88
N LEU A 469 -35.91 -26.25 -45.75
CA LEU A 469 -35.72 -25.06 -46.57
C LEU A 469 -35.10 -25.39 -47.93
N ASP A 470 -34.16 -26.34 -47.98
CA ASP A 470 -33.39 -26.63 -49.19
C ASP A 470 -33.02 -28.13 -49.25
N CYS A 471 -33.83 -28.91 -49.99
CA CYS A 471 -33.57 -30.33 -50.20
C CYS A 471 -32.46 -30.51 -51.26
N GLY A 472 -31.36 -31.16 -50.87
CA GLY A 472 -30.17 -31.38 -51.71
C GLY A 472 -28.87 -30.81 -51.11
N VAL A 473 -28.96 -30.03 -50.03
CA VAL A 473 -27.78 -29.38 -49.40
C VAL A 473 -26.85 -30.39 -48.72
N VAL A 474 -27.40 -31.45 -48.13
CA VAL A 474 -26.58 -32.55 -47.58
C VAL A 474 -26.29 -33.55 -48.68
N ASN A 475 -25.02 -33.85 -48.94
CA ASN A 475 -24.66 -34.85 -49.96
C ASN A 475 -25.15 -36.27 -49.56
N LYS A 476 -25.20 -37.17 -50.54
CA LYS A 476 -25.69 -38.55 -50.35
C LYS A 476 -24.93 -39.29 -49.25
N GLU A 477 -23.61 -39.16 -49.21
CA GLU A 477 -22.75 -39.86 -48.24
C GLU A 477 -23.02 -39.41 -46.81
N ARG A 478 -23.00 -38.09 -46.55
CA ARG A 478 -23.31 -37.48 -45.26
C ARG A 478 -24.73 -37.80 -44.80
N THR A 479 -25.70 -37.77 -45.73
CA THR A 479 -27.09 -38.14 -45.41
C THR A 479 -27.19 -39.60 -44.95
N MET A 480 -26.49 -40.52 -45.62
CA MET A 480 -26.43 -41.92 -45.21
C MET A 480 -25.75 -42.09 -43.85
N GLN A 481 -24.68 -41.35 -43.57
CA GLN A 481 -24.00 -41.40 -42.27
C GLN A 481 -24.91 -40.97 -41.11
N VAL A 482 -25.68 -39.89 -41.27
CA VAL A 482 -26.65 -39.46 -40.23
C VAL A 482 -27.75 -40.50 -40.04
N LEU A 483 -28.28 -41.09 -41.12
CA LEU A 483 -29.27 -42.16 -41.03
C LEU A 483 -28.73 -43.39 -40.30
N GLN A 484 -27.47 -43.77 -40.54
CA GLN A 484 -26.78 -44.85 -39.82
C GLN A 484 -26.63 -44.52 -38.34
N TYR A 485 -26.18 -43.31 -37.99
CA TYR A 485 -26.09 -42.84 -36.60
C TYR A 485 -27.43 -42.93 -35.89
N LEU A 486 -28.51 -42.42 -36.51
CA LEU A 486 -29.86 -42.48 -35.96
C LEU A 486 -30.35 -43.93 -35.81
N ALA A 487 -29.94 -44.85 -36.68
CA ALA A 487 -30.32 -46.26 -36.58
C ALA A 487 -29.65 -46.92 -35.36
N ILE A 488 -28.34 -46.72 -35.19
CA ILE A 488 -27.55 -47.30 -34.09
C ILE A 488 -28.09 -46.80 -32.74
N ASN A 489 -28.19 -45.47 -32.55
CA ASN A 489 -28.53 -44.90 -31.24
C ASN A 489 -29.99 -45.09 -30.83
N SER A 490 -30.92 -45.22 -31.80
CA SER A 490 -32.33 -45.51 -31.48
C SER A 490 -32.58 -46.92 -30.91
N THR A 491 -31.59 -47.82 -30.98
CA THR A 491 -31.72 -49.17 -30.41
C THR A 491 -31.23 -49.27 -28.96
N SER A 492 -30.42 -48.31 -28.52
CA SER A 492 -29.74 -48.29 -27.22
C SER A 492 -30.64 -47.81 -26.06
N GLU A 493 -31.61 -46.93 -26.34
CA GLU A 493 -32.43 -46.22 -25.34
C GLU A 493 -33.54 -47.07 -24.69
N LYS A 494 -33.59 -48.40 -24.92
CA LYS A 494 -34.69 -49.29 -24.47
C LYS A 494 -34.61 -49.81 -23.02
N ARG A 495 -33.88 -49.16 -22.10
CA ARG A 495 -33.73 -49.64 -20.71
C ARG A 495 -33.74 -48.52 -19.66
N LEU A 496 -34.84 -47.77 -19.50
CA LEU A 496 -35.03 -46.81 -18.39
C LEU A 496 -36.52 -46.72 -17.99
N ASP A 497 -36.77 -46.38 -16.71
CA ASP A 497 -38.03 -46.52 -15.96
C ASP A 497 -39.24 -45.70 -16.48
N GLU A 498 -40.47 -46.12 -16.10
CA GLU A 498 -41.77 -45.57 -16.56
C GLU A 498 -41.92 -44.03 -16.42
N GLU A 499 -41.18 -43.40 -15.51
CA GLU A 499 -41.22 -41.94 -15.32
C GLU A 499 -40.63 -41.13 -16.50
N ASN A 500 -39.81 -41.75 -17.36
CA ASN A 500 -39.19 -41.07 -18.51
C ASN A 500 -39.97 -41.20 -19.82
N MET A 501 -41.14 -41.84 -19.82
CA MET A 501 -41.90 -42.15 -21.04
C MET A 501 -42.29 -40.90 -21.85
N ASP A 502 -42.72 -39.81 -21.20
CA ASP A 502 -43.13 -38.59 -21.91
C ASP A 502 -41.94 -37.91 -22.62
N ILE A 503 -40.77 -37.84 -21.97
CA ILE A 503 -39.55 -37.27 -22.56
C ILE A 503 -39.10 -38.13 -23.77
N LEU A 504 -39.13 -39.46 -23.60
CA LEU A 504 -38.81 -40.40 -24.68
C LEU A 504 -39.72 -40.17 -25.90
N THR A 505 -41.02 -39.91 -25.71
CA THR A 505 -41.94 -39.70 -26.85
C THR A 505 -41.60 -38.46 -27.67
N SER A 506 -41.17 -37.36 -27.01
CA SER A 506 -40.77 -36.13 -27.71
C SER A 506 -39.50 -36.32 -28.53
N GLU A 507 -38.48 -36.97 -27.95
CA GLU A 507 -37.23 -37.27 -28.65
C GLU A 507 -37.44 -38.24 -29.82
N GLN A 508 -38.24 -39.29 -29.61
CA GLN A 508 -38.59 -40.26 -30.65
C GLN A 508 -39.31 -39.58 -31.82
N LEU A 509 -40.23 -38.65 -31.53
CA LEU A 509 -40.93 -37.87 -32.55
C LEU A 509 -39.93 -37.03 -33.37
N GLN A 510 -39.01 -36.34 -32.71
CA GLN A 510 -38.00 -35.53 -33.37
C GLN A 510 -37.08 -36.36 -34.27
N VAL A 511 -36.62 -37.53 -33.79
CA VAL A 511 -35.82 -38.47 -34.57
C VAL A 511 -36.59 -38.95 -35.81
N ASN A 512 -37.89 -39.21 -35.70
CA ASN A 512 -38.72 -39.62 -36.82
C ASN A 512 -38.90 -38.50 -37.86
N ILE A 513 -39.10 -37.24 -37.41
CA ILE A 513 -39.16 -36.08 -38.30
C ILE A 513 -37.84 -35.90 -39.05
N LEU A 514 -36.71 -36.01 -38.34
CA LEU A 514 -35.39 -35.92 -38.97
C LEU A 514 -35.17 -37.05 -39.99
N ARG A 515 -35.54 -38.29 -39.67
CA ARG A 515 -35.48 -39.42 -40.62
C ARG A 515 -36.28 -39.16 -41.88
N GLN A 516 -37.49 -38.61 -41.76
CA GLN A 516 -38.32 -38.25 -42.92
C GLN A 516 -37.66 -37.16 -43.78
N ALA A 517 -37.11 -36.12 -43.15
CA ALA A 517 -36.40 -35.05 -43.85
C ALA A 517 -35.15 -35.58 -44.60
N LEU A 518 -34.36 -36.44 -43.96
CA LEU A 518 -33.19 -37.08 -44.57
C LEU A 518 -33.55 -38.01 -45.73
N LEU A 519 -34.63 -38.79 -45.62
CA LEU A 519 -35.12 -39.64 -46.71
C LEU A 519 -35.57 -38.79 -47.92
N LYS A 520 -36.25 -37.67 -47.68
CA LYS A 520 -36.61 -36.71 -48.73
C LYS A 520 -35.36 -36.12 -49.40
N ASN A 521 -34.34 -35.79 -48.62
CA ASN A 521 -33.05 -35.30 -49.13
C ASN A 521 -32.32 -36.35 -49.98
N LEU A 522 -32.34 -37.63 -49.59
CA LEU A 522 -31.82 -38.72 -50.41
C LEU A 522 -32.58 -38.88 -51.73
N LEU A 523 -33.91 -38.77 -51.70
CA LEU A 523 -34.73 -38.84 -52.91
C LEU A 523 -34.36 -37.73 -53.89
N THR A 524 -34.20 -36.49 -53.41
CA THR A 524 -33.75 -35.38 -54.27
C THR A 524 -32.35 -35.62 -54.82
N ALA A 525 -31.41 -36.13 -54.00
CA ALA A 525 -30.04 -36.42 -54.42
C ALA A 525 -29.90 -37.63 -55.37
N VAL A 526 -30.92 -38.48 -55.49
CA VAL A 526 -30.98 -39.59 -56.46
C VAL A 526 -31.67 -39.17 -57.76
N ILE A 527 -32.54 -38.14 -57.71
CA ILE A 527 -33.27 -37.60 -58.85
C ILE A 527 -32.48 -36.49 -59.57
N SER A 528 -31.62 -35.76 -58.85
CA SER A 528 -30.60 -34.84 -59.37
C SER A 528 -29.36 -35.57 -59.86
#